data_AF-A0A9X2JPG2-F1
#
_entry.id   AF-A0A9X2JPG2-F1
#
_cell.length_a   1.000
_cell.length_b   1.000
_cell.length_c   1.000
_cell.angle_alpha   90.00
_cell.angle_beta   90.00
_cell.angle_gamma   90.00
#
_symmetry.space_group_name_H-M   'P 1'
#
loop_
_entity.id
_entity.type
_entity.pdbx_description
1 polymer ?
#
loop_
_entity_poly.entity_id
_entity_poly.type
_entity_poly.pdbx_seq_one_letter_code
_entity_poly.pdbx_strand_id
1 'polypeptide(L)'
;LGPLTLARTLDALCATETLPPVLNLAQPGAVGMDEILTCAGARWGWRAAPSTALPRTRLDTSRLAASIGAVAPATAPGLMAEARMAGWTLA
;
A
#
# COMPACT_ATOMS: atom_id res chain seq x y z
N LEU A 1 -1.27 -0.17 0.24
CA LEU A 1 -1.48 -1.59 -0.11
C LEU A 1 -2.37 -1.59 -1.34
N GLY A 2 -1.96 -2.22 -2.43
CA GLY A 2 -2.81 -2.31 -3.63
C GLY A 2 -4.05 -3.18 -3.37
N PRO A 3 -5.18 -2.97 -4.10
CA PRO A 3 -6.41 -3.74 -3.88
C PRO A 3 -6.31 -5.26 -4.03
N LEU A 4 -5.57 -5.75 -5.03
CA LEU A 4 -5.41 -7.19 -5.26
C LEU A 4 -4.49 -7.81 -4.19
N THR A 5 -3.41 -7.11 -3.86
CA THR A 5 -2.52 -7.50 -2.77
C THR A 5 -3.28 -7.50 -1.44
N LEU A 6 -4.14 -6.51 -1.17
CA LEU A 6 -5.02 -6.49 0.00
C LEU A 6 -5.91 -7.73 0.05
N ALA A 7 -6.62 -8.05 -1.04
CA ALA A 7 -7.49 -9.23 -1.10
C ALA A 7 -6.74 -10.53 -0.81
N ARG A 8 -5.56 -10.73 -1.43
CA ARG A 8 -4.71 -11.91 -1.19
C ARG A 8 -4.18 -11.97 0.22
N THR A 9 -3.79 -10.83 0.79
CA THR A 9 -3.33 -10.75 2.18
C THR A 9 -4.45 -11.08 3.15
N LEU A 10 -5.67 -10.59 2.92
CA LEU A 10 -6.83 -10.91 3.76
C LEU A 10 -7.18 -12.40 3.68
N ASP A 11 -7.18 -12.99 2.47
CA ASP A 11 -7.42 -14.41 2.27
C ASP A 11 -6.42 -15.28 3.07
N ALA A 12 -5.12 -14.96 2.98
CA ALA A 12 -4.08 -15.66 3.75
C ALA A 12 -4.23 -15.47 5.27
N LEU A 13 -4.62 -14.26 5.73
CA LEU A 13 -4.86 -14.00 7.14
C LEU A 13 -6.08 -14.78 7.66
N CYS A 14 -7.16 -14.88 6.87
CA CYS A 14 -8.33 -15.69 7.22
C CYS A 14 -8.01 -17.18 7.36
N ALA A 15 -7.00 -17.67 6.64
CA ALA A 15 -6.53 -19.06 6.74
C ALA A 15 -5.52 -19.30 7.89
N THR A 16 -5.08 -18.23 8.58
CA THR A 16 -4.09 -18.35 9.66
C THR A 16 -4.76 -18.71 10.99
N GLU A 17 -4.28 -19.76 11.66
CA GLU A 17 -4.88 -20.25 12.92
C GLU A 17 -4.76 -19.27 14.09
N THR A 18 -3.63 -18.56 14.18
CA THR A 18 -3.36 -17.62 15.27
C THR A 18 -2.88 -16.28 14.72
N LEU A 19 -3.57 -15.21 15.10
CA LEU A 19 -3.22 -13.84 14.75
C LEU A 19 -2.99 -13.01 16.02
N PRO A 20 -2.05 -12.05 15.97
CA PRO A 20 -1.91 -11.11 17.06
C PRO A 20 -3.14 -10.17 17.13
N PRO A 21 -3.45 -9.61 18.31
CA PRO A 21 -4.62 -8.74 18.48
C PRO A 21 -4.53 -7.43 17.67
N VAL A 22 -3.31 -7.01 17.30
CA VAL A 22 -3.05 -5.86 16.45
C VAL A 22 -1.98 -6.22 15.44
N LEU A 23 -2.26 -5.96 14.16
CA LEU A 23 -1.37 -6.24 13.05
C LEU A 23 -1.34 -5.06 12.06
N ASN A 24 -0.13 -4.64 11.70
CA ASN A 24 0.05 -3.65 10.63
C ASN A 24 -0.25 -4.30 9.28
N LEU A 25 -1.17 -3.70 8.53
CA LEU A 25 -1.57 -4.17 7.21
C LEU A 25 -1.08 -3.20 6.12
N ALA A 26 0.09 -3.48 5.57
CA ALA A 26 0.69 -2.70 4.49
C ALA A 26 1.66 -3.55 3.66
N GLN A 27 2.01 -3.05 2.47
CA GLN A 27 3.15 -3.53 1.72
C GLN A 27 4.43 -2.90 2.29
N PRO A 28 5.57 -3.61 2.35
CA PRO A 28 6.84 -3.03 2.76
C PRO A 28 7.27 -1.86 1.85
N GLY A 29 8.09 -0.96 2.40
CA GLY A 29 8.61 0.21 1.67
C GLY A 29 7.78 1.48 1.85
N ALA A 30 8.07 2.50 1.04
CA ALA A 30 7.19 3.65 0.84
C ALA A 30 7.30 4.09 -0.62
N VAL A 31 6.24 4.72 -1.08
CA VAL A 31 6.12 5.29 -2.43
C VAL A 31 5.74 6.76 -2.26
N GLY A 32 6.37 7.65 -3.03
CA GLY A 32 5.99 9.05 -3.08
C GLY A 32 4.58 9.25 -3.65
N MET A 33 3.84 10.24 -3.13
CA MET A 33 2.53 10.59 -3.71
C MET A 33 2.67 11.13 -5.13
N ASP A 34 3.75 11.86 -5.39
CA ASP A 34 4.17 12.35 -6.71
C ASP A 34 4.47 11.21 -7.69
N GLU A 35 5.12 10.14 -7.24
CA GLU A 35 5.35 8.95 -8.06
C GLU A 35 4.03 8.28 -8.46
N ILE A 36 3.09 8.16 -7.52
CA ILE A 36 1.75 7.60 -7.78
C ILE A 36 1.01 8.47 -8.80
N LEU A 37 0.97 9.80 -8.59
CA LEU A 37 0.30 10.74 -9.49
C LEU A 37 0.92 10.76 -10.89
N THR A 38 2.25 10.67 -10.97
CA THR A 38 2.98 10.57 -12.24
C THR A 38 2.64 9.28 -12.97
N CYS A 39 2.64 8.13 -12.26
CA CYS A 39 2.29 6.83 -12.83
C CYS A 39 0.80 6.74 -13.23
N ALA A 40 -0.05 7.48 -12.53
CA ALA A 40 -1.46 7.63 -12.87
C ALA A 40 -1.70 8.44 -14.15
N GLY A 41 -0.70 9.23 -14.59
CA GLY A 41 -0.88 10.20 -15.68
C GLY A 41 -1.71 11.41 -15.26
N ALA A 42 -1.83 11.68 -13.95
CA ALA A 42 -2.63 12.78 -13.44
C ALA A 42 -1.95 14.13 -13.73
N ARG A 43 -2.76 15.17 -13.95
CA ARG A 43 -2.28 16.55 -13.91
C ARG A 43 -2.24 17.01 -12.46
N TRP A 44 -1.06 17.34 -11.95
CA TRP A 44 -0.87 17.77 -10.57
C TRP A 44 0.22 18.85 -10.45
N GLY A 45 0.26 19.51 -9.29
CA GLY A 45 1.27 20.52 -8.97
C GLY A 45 1.56 20.56 -7.48
N TRP A 46 2.71 21.13 -7.11
CA TRP A 46 3.18 21.19 -5.73
C TRP A 46 2.34 22.13 -4.87
N ARG A 47 2.16 21.74 -3.60
CA ARG A 47 1.62 22.56 -2.53
C ARG A 47 2.47 22.35 -1.28
N ALA A 48 2.73 23.41 -0.53
CA ALA A 48 3.41 23.30 0.76
C ALA A 48 2.63 22.36 1.69
N ALA A 49 3.33 21.42 2.31
CA ALA A 49 2.73 20.53 3.30
C ALA A 49 2.39 21.34 4.57
N PRO A 50 1.25 21.07 5.23
CA PRO A 50 0.96 21.67 6.53
C PRO A 50 2.00 21.21 7.57
N SER A 51 2.19 22.01 8.62
CA SER A 51 3.16 21.70 9.69
C SER A 51 2.85 20.39 10.45
N THR A 52 1.63 19.88 10.34
CA THR A 52 1.18 18.62 10.93
C THR A 52 1.45 17.40 10.04
N ALA A 53 1.88 17.60 8.78
CA ALA A 53 2.12 16.49 7.87
C ALA A 53 3.42 15.77 8.23
N LEU A 54 3.32 14.45 8.43
CA LEU A 54 4.50 13.60 8.54
C LEU A 54 5.18 13.50 7.17
N PRO A 55 6.49 13.79 7.06
CA PRO A 55 7.19 13.76 5.78
C PRO A 55 7.32 12.34 5.21
N ARG A 56 7.26 11.33 6.08
CA ARG A 56 7.32 9.92 5.70
C ARG A 56 6.57 9.08 6.74
N THR A 57 5.68 8.22 6.25
CA THR A 57 4.95 7.25 7.07
C THR A 57 5.20 5.86 6.51
N ARG A 58 5.61 4.92 7.36
CA ARG A 58 5.75 3.49 7.05
C ARG A 58 5.28 2.68 8.24
N LEU A 59 4.68 1.53 7.98
CA LEU A 59 4.36 0.55 9.01
C LEU A 59 5.43 -0.54 9.04
N ASP A 60 5.76 -1.03 10.23
CA ASP A 60 6.56 -2.25 10.37
C ASP A 60 5.67 -3.46 10.03
N THR A 61 5.99 -4.13 8.93
CA THR A 61 5.26 -5.29 8.42
C THR A 61 5.95 -6.62 8.75
N SER A 62 6.93 -6.64 9.66
CA SER A 62 7.65 -7.86 10.08
C SER A 62 6.70 -8.94 10.59
N ARG A 63 5.74 -8.57 11.44
CA ARG A 63 4.73 -9.49 11.99
C ARG A 63 3.77 -10.00 10.91
N LEU A 64 3.41 -9.16 9.94
CA LEU A 64 2.57 -9.59 8.81
C LEU A 64 3.32 -10.63 7.98
N ALA A 65 4.59 -10.39 7.69
CA ALA A 65 5.43 -11.34 6.95
C ALA A 65 5.64 -12.65 7.72
N ALA A 66 5.70 -12.61 9.05
CA ALA A 66 5.78 -13.80 9.88
C ALA A 66 4.47 -14.61 9.86
N SER A 67 3.30 -13.97 9.75
CA SER A 67 2.00 -14.65 9.71
C SER A 67 1.67 -15.27 8.36
N ILE A 68 1.96 -14.59 7.25
CA ILE A 68 1.48 -15.01 5.91
C ILE A 68 2.59 -15.13 4.85
N GLY A 69 3.86 -15.02 5.25
CA GLY A 69 4.98 -14.96 4.34
C GLY A 69 5.25 -13.56 3.78
N ALA A 70 6.36 -13.42 3.06
CA ALA A 70 6.82 -12.12 2.56
C ALA A 70 5.85 -11.51 1.53
N VAL A 71 5.42 -10.27 1.80
CA VAL A 71 4.65 -9.45 0.85
C VAL A 71 5.63 -8.59 0.04
N ALA A 72 5.47 -8.56 -1.28
CA ALA A 72 6.32 -7.76 -2.16
C ALA A 72 6.25 -6.25 -1.79
N PRO A 73 7.36 -5.49 -1.86
CA PRO A 73 7.33 -4.05 -1.58
C PRO A 73 6.36 -3.27 -2.48
N ALA A 74 5.80 -2.19 -1.95
CA ALA A 74 4.95 -1.29 -2.74
C ALA A 74 5.79 -0.53 -3.77
N THR A 75 5.27 -0.39 -4.99
CA THR A 75 5.81 0.47 -6.05
C THR A 75 4.67 1.28 -6.66
N ALA A 76 4.93 2.48 -7.17
CA ALA A 76 3.91 3.27 -7.86
C ALA A 76 3.28 2.50 -9.05
N PRO A 77 4.05 1.84 -9.94
CA PRO A 77 3.48 1.03 -11.01
C PRO A 77 2.59 -0.12 -10.50
N GLY A 78 3.01 -0.83 -9.46
CA GLY A 78 2.22 -1.94 -8.90
C GLY A 78 0.91 -1.46 -8.28
N LEU A 79 0.96 -0.39 -7.48
CA LEU A 79 -0.23 0.22 -6.89
C LEU A 79 -1.22 0.70 -7.97
N MET A 80 -0.72 1.34 -9.03
CA MET A 80 -1.56 1.82 -10.13
C MET A 80 -2.13 0.70 -10.98
N ALA A 81 -1.36 -0.37 -11.22
CA ALA A 81 -1.86 -1.54 -11.94
C ALA A 81 -3.04 -2.19 -11.19
N GLU A 82 -2.89 -2.42 -9.88
CA GLU A 82 -3.96 -3.01 -9.07
C GLU A 82 -5.16 -2.07 -8.92
N ALA A 83 -4.95 -0.76 -8.78
CA ALA A 83 -6.03 0.21 -8.74
C ALA A 83 -6.89 0.14 -10.02
N ARG A 84 -6.25 0.10 -11.20
CA ARG A 84 -6.95 -0.04 -12.49
C ARG A 84 -7.69 -1.38 -12.61
N MET A 85 -7.10 -2.48 -12.13
CA MET A 85 -7.79 -3.77 -12.07
C MET A 85 -9.03 -3.73 -11.17
N ALA A 86 -9.01 -2.92 -10.12
CA ALA A 86 -10.14 -2.69 -9.22
C ALA A 86 -11.14 -1.63 -9.75
N GLY A 87 -10.99 -1.18 -10.99
CA GLY A 87 -11.91 -0.24 -11.64
C GLY A 87 -11.60 1.24 -11.41
N TRP A 88 -10.47 1.58 -10.77
CA TRP A 88 -10.04 2.98 -10.68
C TRP A 88 -9.66 3.51 -12.06
N THR A 89 -10.22 4.67 -12.41
CA THR A 89 -9.85 5.44 -13.59
C THR A 89 -9.49 6.87 -13.18
N LEU A 90 -8.69 7.52 -14.00
CA LEU A 90 -8.45 8.96 -13.86
C LEU A 90 -9.75 9.68 -14.27
N ALA A 91 -10.28 10.50 -13.36
CA ALA A 91 -11.46 11.34 -13.59
C ALA A 91 -11.16 12.53 -14.51
#